data_AF-A0A7V3U6V2-F1
#
_entry.id   AF-A0A7V3U6V2-F1
#
_cell.length_a   1.000
_cell.length_b   1.000
_cell.length_c   1.000
_cell.angle_alpha   90.00
_cell.angle_beta   90.00
_cell.angle_gamma   90.00
#
_symmetry.space_group_name_H-M   'P 1'
#
loop_
_entity.id
_entity.type
_entity.pdbx_description
1 polymer ?
#
loop_
_entity_poly.entity_id
_entity_poly.type
_entity_poly.pdbx_seq_one_letter_code
_entity_poly.pdbx_strand_id
1 'polypeptide(L)'
;MKEKFSKLITFFSILFFFFVSLYVFAQAWQEPTASPPNQNVPAPINVSGNSQIKRYESSTSKGWLGIGIPSGESIDSSYLLTVGTSNTAPNVGGIKVTGNSYFQGQVSINGILNMNNQKINNVNKITVQTVDPVFKIGEKQYVTYLPDMVGQKTEVVGEAKLEGRELVIDLANQPEGSDLWLFWQVVDRDSIIPFVFPQDDAALYAFIDGSKFVVKLREGKENAKFSFRLIGTRLDHSQNKSNLHPTQDSQIFIDIDALRQGPLVK
;
A
#
# COMPACT_ATOMS: atom_id res chain seq x y z
N MET A 1 22.28 -32.15 -89.20
CA MET A 1 21.35 -33.00 -88.41
C MET A 1 22.06 -33.73 -87.27
N LYS A 2 23.22 -34.39 -87.51
CA LYS A 2 24.01 -35.12 -86.47
C LYS A 2 24.46 -34.28 -85.27
N GLU A 3 24.92 -33.05 -85.46
CA GLU A 3 25.40 -32.19 -84.36
C GLU A 3 24.30 -31.77 -83.37
N LYS A 4 23.11 -31.44 -83.89
CA LYS A 4 21.93 -31.11 -83.05
C LYS A 4 21.44 -32.32 -82.25
N PHE A 5 21.53 -33.51 -82.84
CA PHE A 5 21.15 -34.77 -82.18
C PHE A 5 22.13 -35.14 -81.05
N SER A 6 23.44 -34.93 -81.25
CA SER A 6 24.46 -35.14 -80.21
C SER A 6 24.28 -34.19 -79.01
N LYS A 7 24.04 -32.88 -79.26
CA LYS A 7 23.78 -31.90 -78.19
C LYS A 7 22.51 -32.23 -77.38
N LEU A 8 21.47 -32.73 -78.04
CA LEU A 8 20.23 -33.15 -77.39
C LEU A 8 20.45 -34.36 -76.46
N ILE A 9 21.19 -35.37 -76.92
CA ILE A 9 21.54 -36.54 -76.09
C ILE A 9 22.34 -36.10 -74.88
N THR A 10 23.37 -35.26 -75.05
CA THR A 10 24.17 -34.76 -73.92
C THR A 10 23.31 -34.00 -72.90
N PHE A 11 22.38 -33.16 -73.36
CA PHE A 11 21.46 -32.44 -72.48
C PHE A 11 20.57 -33.39 -71.67
N PHE A 12 19.97 -34.40 -72.31
CA PHE A 12 19.16 -35.39 -71.62
C PHE A 12 19.97 -36.26 -70.65
N SER A 13 21.22 -36.61 -70.98
CA SER A 13 22.10 -37.33 -70.07
C SER A 13 22.41 -36.50 -68.82
N ILE A 14 22.74 -35.21 -68.97
CA ILE A 14 22.98 -34.32 -67.82
C ILE A 14 21.73 -34.20 -66.96
N LEU A 15 20.57 -33.99 -67.59
CA LEU A 15 19.30 -33.87 -66.89
C LEU A 15 18.95 -35.16 -66.13
N PHE A 16 19.18 -36.32 -66.75
CA PHE A 16 18.98 -37.62 -66.13
C PHE A 16 19.88 -37.81 -64.91
N PHE A 17 21.18 -37.50 -65.02
CA PHE A 17 22.09 -37.59 -63.87
C PHE A 17 21.73 -36.62 -62.75
N PHE A 18 21.26 -35.40 -63.09
CA PHE A 18 20.79 -34.44 -62.10
C PHE A 18 19.59 -34.99 -61.30
N PHE A 19 18.57 -35.52 -61.98
CA PHE A 19 17.40 -36.08 -61.31
C PHE A 19 17.72 -37.35 -60.51
N VAL A 20 18.58 -38.23 -61.04
CA VAL A 20 19.05 -39.41 -60.29
C VAL A 20 19.81 -38.97 -59.04
N SER A 21 20.66 -37.94 -59.12
CA SER A 21 21.39 -37.43 -57.96
C SER A 21 20.47 -36.84 -56.88
N LEU A 22 19.46 -36.06 -57.28
CA LEU A 22 18.45 -35.52 -56.37
C LEU A 22 17.61 -36.63 -55.72
N TYR A 23 17.23 -37.65 -56.49
CA TYR A 23 16.47 -38.78 -55.98
C TYR A 23 17.28 -39.58 -54.96
N VAL A 24 18.54 -39.88 -55.26
CA VAL A 24 19.44 -40.58 -54.32
C VAL A 24 19.68 -39.73 -53.07
N PHE A 25 19.85 -38.42 -53.21
CA PHE A 25 20.00 -37.51 -52.07
C PHE A 25 18.75 -37.48 -51.19
N ALA A 26 17.56 -37.39 -51.79
CA ALA A 26 16.30 -37.40 -51.05
C ALA A 26 16.05 -38.74 -50.32
N GLN A 27 16.46 -39.87 -50.91
CA GLN A 27 16.36 -41.19 -50.27
C GLN A 27 17.41 -41.40 -49.17
N ALA A 28 18.60 -40.83 -49.34
CA ALA A 28 19.69 -40.90 -48.35
C ALA A 28 19.51 -39.89 -47.20
N TRP A 29 18.72 -38.83 -47.42
CA TRP A 29 18.41 -37.86 -46.39
C TRP A 29 17.45 -38.45 -45.35
N GLN A 30 17.98 -38.78 -44.19
CA GLN A 30 17.17 -39.03 -43.01
C GLN A 30 17.14 -37.77 -42.15
N GLU A 31 15.95 -37.36 -41.71
CA GLU A 31 15.84 -36.29 -40.72
C GLU A 31 16.67 -36.67 -39.48
N PRO A 32 17.49 -35.76 -38.94
CA PRO A 32 18.23 -36.03 -37.73
C PRO A 32 17.26 -36.38 -36.59
N THR A 33 17.30 -37.63 -36.13
CA THR A 33 16.49 -38.11 -34.99
C THR A 33 17.18 -37.88 -33.65
N ALA A 34 18.48 -37.59 -33.69
CA ALA A 34 19.22 -37.19 -32.51
C ALA A 34 18.73 -35.82 -32.03
N SER A 35 18.33 -35.75 -30.75
CA SER A 35 18.15 -34.45 -30.10
C SER A 35 19.44 -33.63 -30.27
N PRO A 36 19.34 -32.33 -30.58
CA PRO A 36 20.52 -31.50 -30.81
C PRO A 36 21.50 -31.62 -29.63
N PRO A 37 22.81 -31.70 -29.90
CA PRO A 37 23.80 -31.72 -28.83
C PRO A 37 23.60 -30.49 -27.95
N ASN A 38 23.49 -30.71 -26.63
CA ASN A 38 23.24 -29.74 -25.54
C ASN A 38 21.79 -29.53 -25.05
N GLN A 39 20.86 -30.46 -25.35
CA GLN A 39 19.43 -30.32 -25.03
C GLN A 39 18.80 -29.09 -25.70
N ASN A 40 17.46 -28.99 -25.73
CA ASN A 40 16.83 -27.75 -26.16
C ASN A 40 17.34 -26.62 -25.26
N VAL A 41 17.95 -25.61 -25.85
CA VAL A 41 18.08 -24.31 -25.18
C VAL A 41 16.68 -23.95 -24.71
N PRO A 42 16.49 -23.56 -23.43
CA PRO A 42 15.21 -23.03 -23.00
C PRO A 42 14.73 -22.04 -24.04
N ALA A 43 13.45 -22.11 -24.40
CA ALA A 43 12.88 -21.19 -25.35
C ALA A 43 13.37 -19.77 -25.00
N PRO A 44 13.76 -18.94 -26.01
CA PRO A 44 14.11 -17.56 -25.74
C PRO A 44 13.03 -16.92 -24.87
N ILE A 45 13.37 -15.86 -24.12
CA ILE A 45 12.47 -15.10 -23.21
C ILE A 45 11.14 -14.61 -23.86
N ASN A 46 10.87 -14.99 -25.11
CA ASN A 46 9.84 -14.51 -25.99
C ASN A 46 9.17 -15.66 -26.77
N VAL A 47 8.27 -16.42 -26.13
CA VAL A 47 7.30 -17.32 -26.81
C VAL A 47 5.84 -16.90 -26.59
N SER A 48 5.59 -15.71 -26.03
CA SER A 48 4.22 -15.20 -25.88
C SER A 48 3.74 -14.56 -27.18
N GLY A 49 2.45 -14.70 -27.51
CA GLY A 49 1.82 -13.96 -28.62
C GLY A 49 1.73 -12.45 -28.43
N ASN A 50 2.13 -11.92 -27.26
CA ASN A 50 2.17 -10.49 -26.97
C ASN A 50 3.52 -9.88 -27.38
N SER A 51 3.52 -8.62 -27.85
CA SER A 51 4.77 -7.96 -28.23
C SER A 51 5.65 -7.69 -27.03
N GLN A 52 6.94 -7.98 -27.20
CA GLN A 52 8.01 -7.53 -26.34
C GLN A 52 8.87 -6.54 -27.13
N ILE A 53 9.19 -5.42 -26.53
CA ILE A 53 10.01 -4.38 -27.16
C ILE A 53 11.27 -4.22 -26.31
N LYS A 54 12.43 -4.44 -26.92
CA LYS A 54 13.72 -4.07 -26.35
C LYS A 54 14.25 -2.88 -27.12
N ARG A 55 14.49 -1.77 -26.43
CA ARG A 55 15.04 -0.54 -27.03
C ARG A 55 16.27 -0.10 -26.24
N TYR A 56 17.24 0.46 -26.94
CA TYR A 56 18.40 1.12 -26.36
C TYR A 56 18.48 2.54 -26.93
N GLU A 57 18.71 3.53 -26.08
CA GLU A 57 18.98 4.90 -26.50
C GLU A 57 20.42 5.27 -26.15
N SER A 58 21.19 5.59 -27.18
CA SER A 58 22.61 5.90 -27.06
C SER A 58 22.87 7.23 -26.33
N SER A 59 21.98 8.21 -26.46
CA SER A 59 22.15 9.54 -25.83
C SER A 59 22.02 9.49 -24.31
N THR A 60 21.19 8.60 -23.77
CA THR A 60 20.98 8.45 -22.32
C THR A 60 21.63 7.18 -21.75
N SER A 61 22.20 6.32 -22.61
CA SER A 61 22.72 4.99 -22.26
C SER A 61 21.70 4.11 -21.52
N LYS A 62 20.41 4.33 -21.75
CA LYS A 62 19.33 3.56 -21.12
C LYS A 62 18.86 2.44 -22.04
N GLY A 63 18.67 1.27 -21.44
CA GLY A 63 17.96 0.15 -22.06
C GLY A 63 16.58 0.01 -21.45
N TRP A 64 15.59 -0.28 -22.28
CA TRP A 64 14.22 -0.51 -21.84
C TRP A 64 13.74 -1.89 -22.27
N LEU A 65 12.97 -2.51 -21.39
CA LEU A 65 12.23 -3.73 -21.68
C LEU A 65 10.73 -3.45 -21.50
N GLY A 66 9.99 -3.55 -22.60
CA GLY A 66 8.54 -3.56 -22.60
C GLY A 66 8.03 -4.98 -22.76
N ILE A 67 7.13 -5.43 -21.87
CA ILE A 67 6.48 -6.74 -21.95
C ILE A 67 4.95 -6.54 -22.03
N GLY A 68 4.31 -7.16 -23.01
CA GLY A 68 2.84 -7.13 -23.10
C GLY A 68 2.29 -5.81 -23.64
N ILE A 69 3.07 -5.09 -24.45
CA ILE A 69 2.67 -3.81 -25.05
C ILE A 69 1.95 -4.09 -26.37
N PRO A 70 0.72 -3.62 -26.61
CA PRO A 70 0.04 -3.81 -27.89
C PRO A 70 0.83 -3.20 -29.05
N SER A 71 0.68 -3.78 -30.23
CA SER A 71 1.26 -3.24 -31.46
C SER A 71 0.81 -1.80 -31.71
N GLY A 72 1.75 -0.86 -31.87
CA GLY A 72 1.45 0.55 -32.11
C GLY A 72 1.46 1.43 -30.86
N GLU A 73 1.57 0.83 -29.67
CA GLU A 73 1.70 1.57 -28.41
C GLU A 73 3.17 1.79 -28.03
N SER A 74 3.46 2.92 -27.39
CA SER A 74 4.81 3.32 -26.99
C SER A 74 5.14 2.86 -25.57
N ILE A 75 6.38 2.43 -25.35
CA ILE A 75 6.94 2.25 -24.00
C ILE A 75 7.01 3.62 -23.32
N ASP A 76 6.61 3.72 -22.05
CA ASP A 76 6.96 4.89 -21.24
C ASP A 76 8.46 4.89 -20.96
N SER A 77 9.20 5.66 -21.76
CA SER A 77 10.66 5.77 -21.69
C SER A 77 11.19 6.32 -20.36
N SER A 78 10.31 6.80 -19.47
CA SER A 78 10.66 7.23 -18.12
C SER A 78 11.06 6.04 -17.23
N TYR A 79 10.66 4.81 -17.56
CA TYR A 79 10.88 3.61 -16.74
C TYR A 79 11.68 2.53 -17.50
N LEU A 80 12.68 1.94 -16.86
CA LEU A 80 13.50 0.86 -17.44
C LEU A 80 12.71 -0.43 -17.76
N LEU A 81 11.61 -0.66 -17.03
CA LEU A 81 10.68 -1.77 -17.23
C LEU A 81 9.26 -1.21 -17.29
N THR A 82 8.52 -1.60 -18.33
CA THR A 82 7.11 -1.28 -18.49
C THR A 82 6.34 -2.55 -18.83
N VAL A 83 5.25 -2.82 -18.12
CA VAL A 83 4.43 -4.02 -18.30
C VAL A 83 2.97 -3.60 -18.53
N GLY A 84 2.36 -4.12 -19.60
CA GLY A 84 0.91 -4.07 -19.81
C GLY A 84 0.31 -2.70 -20.19
N THR A 85 1.08 -1.79 -20.77
CA THR A 85 0.59 -0.46 -21.17
C THR A 85 -0.22 -0.50 -22.47
N SER A 86 -1.48 -0.09 -22.42
CA SER A 86 -2.24 0.30 -23.62
C SER A 86 -2.93 1.65 -23.39
N ASN A 87 -3.04 2.48 -24.43
CA ASN A 87 -3.70 3.79 -24.36
C ASN A 87 -5.23 3.68 -24.50
N THR A 88 -5.77 2.47 -24.63
CA THR A 88 -7.16 2.21 -25.00
C THR A 88 -7.94 1.33 -24.02
N ALA A 89 -7.30 0.76 -23.00
CA ALA A 89 -7.96 0.05 -21.91
C ALA A 89 -7.17 0.25 -20.60
N PRO A 90 -7.82 0.29 -19.42
CA PRO A 90 -7.10 0.32 -18.15
C PRO A 90 -6.21 -0.91 -18.08
N ASN A 91 -4.88 -0.70 -18.02
CA ASN A 91 -3.81 -1.70 -17.91
C ASN A 91 -4.29 -3.02 -17.25
N VAL A 92 -4.75 -3.97 -18.05
CA VAL A 92 -5.33 -5.24 -17.55
C VAL A 92 -4.21 -6.21 -17.13
N GLY A 93 -2.96 -5.91 -17.50
CA GLY A 93 -1.76 -6.66 -17.12
C GLY A 93 -0.95 -5.94 -16.04
N GLY A 94 -0.80 -6.57 -14.87
CA GLY A 94 0.12 -6.15 -13.81
C GLY A 94 1.27 -7.14 -13.63
N ILE A 95 2.20 -6.82 -12.74
CA ILE A 95 3.24 -7.78 -12.31
C ILE A 95 2.68 -8.59 -11.14
N LYS A 96 2.46 -9.90 -11.33
CA LYS A 96 2.20 -10.82 -10.23
C LYS A 96 3.54 -11.30 -9.65
N VAL A 97 3.83 -10.90 -8.42
CA VAL A 97 4.98 -11.41 -7.67
C VAL A 97 4.46 -12.42 -6.64
N THR A 98 4.82 -13.70 -6.79
CA THR A 98 4.42 -14.76 -5.83
C THR A 98 5.28 -14.75 -4.56
N GLY A 99 6.38 -13.98 -4.55
CA GLY A 99 7.28 -13.81 -3.41
C GLY A 99 7.37 -12.36 -2.92
N ASN A 100 8.43 -12.06 -2.17
CA ASN A 100 8.69 -10.73 -1.65
C ASN A 100 9.15 -9.78 -2.75
N SER A 101 8.75 -8.51 -2.65
CA SER A 101 9.31 -7.41 -3.44
C SER A 101 10.08 -6.47 -2.52
N TYR A 102 11.24 -6.00 -2.97
CA TYR A 102 12.03 -4.99 -2.26
C TYR A 102 12.20 -3.77 -3.15
N PHE A 103 11.81 -2.61 -2.64
CA PHE A 103 11.93 -1.33 -3.33
C PHE A 103 12.84 -0.42 -2.50
N GLN A 104 13.97 0.00 -3.06
CA GLN A 104 14.83 1.01 -2.46
C GLN A 104 14.36 2.38 -2.94
N GLY A 105 13.76 3.17 -2.05
CA GLY A 105 13.21 4.49 -2.36
C GLY A 105 11.70 4.55 -2.17
N GLN A 106 11.02 5.28 -3.06
CA GLN A 106 9.57 5.52 -2.98
C GLN A 106 8.79 4.56 -3.86
N VAL A 107 7.60 4.18 -3.41
CA VAL A 107 6.60 3.47 -4.21
C VAL A 107 5.40 4.40 -4.36
N SER A 108 5.05 4.74 -5.61
CA SER A 108 3.84 5.51 -5.93
C SER A 108 2.76 4.56 -6.47
N ILE A 109 1.56 4.63 -5.89
CA ILE A 109 0.42 3.82 -6.28
C ILE A 109 -0.71 4.79 -6.66
N ASN A 110 -1.00 4.87 -7.96
CA ASN A 110 -2.14 5.64 -8.46
C ASN A 110 -3.37 4.72 -8.56
N GLY A 111 -3.97 4.41 -7.41
CA GLY A 111 -5.08 3.47 -7.28
C GLY A 111 -5.25 2.95 -5.85
N ILE A 112 -5.79 1.75 -5.71
CA ILE A 112 -6.05 1.13 -4.41
C ILE A 112 -4.85 0.27 -3.99
N LEU A 113 -4.33 0.50 -2.78
CA LEU A 113 -3.44 -0.43 -2.10
C LEU A 113 -4.30 -1.49 -1.35
N ASN A 114 -4.49 -2.67 -1.96
CA ASN A 114 -5.13 -3.80 -1.29
C ASN A 114 -4.09 -4.69 -0.60
N MET A 115 -4.17 -4.79 0.72
CA MET A 115 -3.24 -5.57 1.54
C MET A 115 -3.73 -6.96 1.95
N ASN A 116 -4.94 -7.40 1.58
CA ASN A 116 -5.47 -8.73 1.90
C ASN A 116 -5.23 -9.18 3.37
N ASN A 117 -5.64 -8.34 4.33
CA ASN A 117 -5.47 -8.56 5.78
C ASN A 117 -4.01 -8.66 6.28
N GLN A 118 -3.04 -8.21 5.49
CA GLN A 118 -1.64 -8.12 5.92
C GLN A 118 -1.38 -6.83 6.71
N LYS A 119 -0.23 -6.79 7.40
CA LYS A 119 0.20 -5.69 8.27
C LYS A 119 1.12 -4.73 7.54
N ILE A 120 1.06 -3.44 7.89
CA ILE A 120 2.12 -2.48 7.59
C ILE A 120 2.96 -2.32 8.86
N ASN A 121 4.24 -2.68 8.80
CA ASN A 121 5.16 -2.58 9.94
C ASN A 121 6.26 -1.54 9.66
N ASN A 122 6.89 -1.04 10.72
CA ASN A 122 8.01 -0.09 10.63
C ASN A 122 7.69 1.18 9.84
N VAL A 123 6.49 1.74 10.07
CA VAL A 123 6.04 3.00 9.49
C VAL A 123 6.21 4.11 10.51
N ASN A 124 6.95 5.16 10.14
CA ASN A 124 7.13 6.31 11.02
C ASN A 124 5.87 7.19 11.10
N LYS A 125 5.22 7.45 9.96
CA LYS A 125 4.02 8.29 9.88
C LYS A 125 3.11 7.85 8.73
N ILE A 126 1.80 7.94 8.97
CA ILE A 126 0.76 7.79 7.95
C ILE A 126 0.13 9.17 7.76
N THR A 127 0.18 9.72 6.55
CA THR A 127 -0.47 11.01 6.20
C THR A 127 -1.56 10.70 5.18
N VAL A 128 -2.80 10.94 5.56
CA VAL A 128 -4.01 10.58 4.81
C VAL A 128 -5.03 11.72 4.90
N GLN A 129 -5.96 11.79 3.96
CA GLN A 129 -7.07 12.75 4.04
C GLN A 129 -8.12 12.32 5.07
N THR A 130 -8.43 11.02 5.11
CA THR A 130 -9.49 10.46 5.95
C THR A 130 -9.10 9.06 6.42
N VAL A 131 -9.47 8.71 7.65
CA VAL A 131 -9.47 7.33 8.15
C VAL A 131 -10.89 6.95 8.54
N ASP A 132 -11.48 5.99 7.82
CA ASP A 132 -12.91 5.70 7.86
C ASP A 132 -13.22 4.20 8.02
N PRO A 133 -13.17 3.65 9.24
CA PRO A 133 -13.61 2.28 9.48
C PRO A 133 -15.06 2.08 9.02
N VAL A 134 -15.29 1.02 8.24
CA VAL A 134 -16.61 0.69 7.69
C VAL A 134 -17.25 -0.44 8.49
N PHE A 135 -18.45 -0.21 9.02
CA PHE A 135 -19.27 -1.19 9.71
C PHE A 135 -20.46 -1.58 8.85
N LYS A 136 -20.81 -2.87 8.86
CA LYS A 136 -22.05 -3.37 8.25
C LYS A 136 -23.07 -3.69 9.34
N ILE A 137 -24.24 -3.04 9.27
CA ILE A 137 -25.38 -3.31 10.17
C ILE A 137 -26.56 -3.73 9.30
N GLY A 138 -26.97 -5.00 9.42
CA GLY A 138 -27.89 -5.62 8.47
C GLY A 138 -27.30 -5.62 7.06
N GLU A 139 -27.99 -5.01 6.10
CA GLU A 139 -27.53 -4.91 4.70
C GLU A 139 -26.82 -3.59 4.37
N LYS A 140 -26.76 -2.64 5.30
CA LYS A 140 -26.22 -1.29 5.07
C LYS A 140 -24.81 -1.14 5.64
N GLN A 141 -24.00 -0.34 4.95
CA GLN A 141 -22.66 0.06 5.38
C GLN A 141 -22.68 1.48 5.97
N TYR A 142 -21.91 1.68 7.02
CA TYR A 142 -21.76 2.93 7.75
C TYR A 142 -20.28 3.17 7.97
N VAL A 143 -19.85 4.43 7.86
CA VAL A 143 -18.47 4.82 8.17
C VAL A 143 -18.45 5.51 9.53
N THR A 144 -17.43 5.20 10.33
CA THR A 144 -17.03 6.06 11.45
C THR A 144 -15.76 6.78 11.07
N TYR A 145 -15.36 7.77 11.87
CA TYR A 145 -14.12 8.51 11.68
C TYR A 145 -13.32 8.50 12.98
N LEU A 146 -12.00 8.50 12.86
CA LEU A 146 -11.14 8.68 14.04
C LEU A 146 -11.28 10.11 14.60
N PRO A 147 -11.21 10.29 15.92
CA PRO A 147 -11.18 11.62 16.51
C PRO A 147 -9.93 12.37 16.04
N ASP A 148 -10.11 13.63 15.62
CA ASP A 148 -9.01 14.53 15.31
C ASP A 148 -8.55 15.27 16.58
N MET A 149 -7.24 15.38 16.78
CA MET A 149 -6.63 16.00 17.96
C MET A 149 -5.42 16.83 17.57
N VAL A 150 -5.28 18.00 18.22
CA VAL A 150 -4.07 18.83 18.07
C VAL A 150 -2.96 18.30 18.98
N GLY A 151 -1.82 17.98 18.37
CA GLY A 151 -0.67 17.36 19.02
C GLY A 151 -0.84 15.86 19.25
N GLN A 152 0.19 15.19 19.76
CA GLN A 152 0.11 13.77 20.07
C GLN A 152 -0.40 13.56 21.49
N LYS A 153 -1.71 13.28 21.58
CA LYS A 153 -2.42 13.04 22.84
C LYS A 153 -2.99 11.63 22.87
N THR A 154 -3.19 11.12 24.08
CA THR A 154 -3.93 9.90 24.35
C THR A 154 -5.13 10.25 25.22
N GLU A 155 -6.24 9.57 24.98
CA GLU A 155 -7.49 9.75 25.70
C GLU A 155 -7.98 8.39 26.21
N VAL A 156 -8.54 8.38 27.43
CA VAL A 156 -9.34 7.28 27.95
C VAL A 156 -10.66 7.84 28.47
N VAL A 157 -11.76 7.18 28.11
CA VAL A 157 -13.12 7.51 28.55
C VAL A 157 -13.68 6.31 29.30
N GLY A 158 -14.34 6.57 30.42
CA GLY A 158 -14.96 5.52 31.21
C GLY A 158 -16.11 6.02 32.07
N GLU A 159 -16.69 5.10 32.81
CA GLU A 159 -17.72 5.38 33.81
C GLU A 159 -17.26 4.84 35.15
N ALA A 160 -17.64 5.53 36.21
CA ALA A 160 -17.36 5.14 37.57
C ALA A 160 -18.47 5.62 38.51
N LYS A 161 -18.31 5.29 39.78
CA LYS A 161 -19.27 5.64 40.84
C LYS A 161 -18.47 6.08 42.06
N LEU A 162 -18.95 7.11 42.75
CA LEU A 162 -18.36 7.51 44.04
C LEU A 162 -18.56 6.41 45.09
N GLU A 163 -17.62 6.35 46.04
CA GLU A 163 -17.74 5.60 47.28
C GLU A 163 -18.00 6.61 48.42
N GLY A 164 -19.28 6.79 48.76
CA GLY A 164 -19.74 7.90 49.57
C GLY A 164 -19.55 9.23 48.82
N ARG A 165 -18.53 10.00 49.22
CA ARG A 165 -18.27 11.36 48.70
C ARG A 165 -17.03 11.47 47.81
N GLU A 166 -16.30 10.38 47.64
CA GLU A 166 -15.02 10.38 46.94
C GLU A 166 -14.85 9.09 46.15
N LEU A 167 -14.12 9.17 45.04
CA LEU A 167 -13.49 8.04 44.41
C LEU A 167 -12.02 8.38 44.18
N VAL A 168 -11.15 7.43 44.51
CA VAL A 168 -9.72 7.51 44.23
C VAL A 168 -9.35 6.32 43.37
N ILE A 169 -8.91 6.58 42.15
CA ILE A 169 -8.37 5.56 41.26
C ILE A 169 -6.86 5.77 41.16
N ASP A 170 -6.09 4.79 41.63
CA ASP A 170 -4.64 4.79 41.45
C ASP A 170 -4.28 4.26 40.05
N LEU A 171 -3.92 5.18 39.15
CA LEU A 171 -3.59 4.89 37.76
C LEU A 171 -2.33 4.01 37.62
N ALA A 172 -1.40 4.08 38.58
CA ALA A 172 -0.18 3.29 38.56
C ALA A 172 -0.39 1.83 38.96
N ASN A 173 -1.42 1.56 39.76
CA ASN A 173 -1.74 0.23 40.30
C ASN A 173 -2.94 -0.43 39.58
N GLN A 174 -3.25 0.00 38.36
CA GLN A 174 -4.26 -0.65 37.53
C GLN A 174 -3.74 -1.98 36.96
N PRO A 175 -4.63 -2.95 36.68
CA PRO A 175 -4.23 -4.21 36.07
C PRO A 175 -3.49 -3.98 34.75
N GLU A 176 -2.38 -4.69 34.56
CA GLU A 176 -1.60 -4.64 33.32
C GLU A 176 -2.50 -4.96 32.10
N GLY A 177 -2.36 -4.15 31.05
CA GLY A 177 -3.18 -4.24 29.84
C GLY A 177 -4.57 -3.58 29.93
N SER A 178 -5.00 -3.07 31.09
CA SER A 178 -6.24 -2.28 31.19
C SER A 178 -6.06 -0.89 30.55
N ASP A 179 -7.18 -0.27 30.14
CA ASP A 179 -7.15 1.06 29.49
C ASP A 179 -6.48 2.12 30.37
N LEU A 180 -6.79 2.16 31.67
CA LEU A 180 -6.19 3.11 32.61
C LEU A 180 -4.71 2.82 32.87
N TRP A 181 -4.31 1.55 32.94
CA TRP A 181 -2.90 1.17 33.05
C TRP A 181 -2.14 1.63 31.81
N LEU A 182 -2.63 1.31 30.61
CA LEU A 182 -1.96 1.65 29.36
C LEU A 182 -1.88 3.17 29.19
N PHE A 183 -2.98 3.88 29.49
CA PHE A 183 -2.99 5.34 29.52
C PHE A 183 -1.86 5.89 30.41
N TRP A 184 -1.73 5.40 31.64
CA TRP A 184 -0.69 5.83 32.57
C TRP A 184 0.74 5.54 32.09
N GLN A 185 0.95 4.45 31.33
CA GLN A 185 2.27 4.10 30.81
C GLN A 185 2.71 5.00 29.64
N VAL A 186 1.78 5.54 28.85
CA VAL A 186 2.12 6.21 27.58
C VAL A 186 2.09 7.73 27.64
N VAL A 187 1.51 8.32 28.70
CA VAL A 187 1.37 9.78 28.82
C VAL A 187 2.40 10.40 29.76
N ASP A 188 2.77 11.64 29.48
CA ASP A 188 3.43 12.53 30.42
C ASP A 188 2.48 12.81 31.59
N ARG A 189 2.87 12.34 32.77
CA ARG A 189 2.04 12.28 33.98
C ARG A 189 1.61 13.66 34.47
N ASP A 190 2.45 14.66 34.26
CA ASP A 190 2.17 16.06 34.65
C ASP A 190 1.24 16.77 33.66
N SER A 191 0.91 16.12 32.54
CA SER A 191 0.06 16.68 31.49
C SER A 191 -1.39 16.16 31.51
N ILE A 192 -1.73 15.30 32.48
CA ILE A 192 -3.04 14.65 32.55
C ILE A 192 -4.11 15.67 32.98
N ILE A 193 -5.16 15.80 32.17
CA ILE A 193 -6.31 16.67 32.42
C ILE A 193 -7.55 15.78 32.63
N PRO A 194 -8.13 15.79 33.85
CA PRO A 194 -9.37 15.07 34.11
C PRO A 194 -10.61 15.91 33.80
N PHE A 195 -11.57 15.29 33.11
CA PHE A 195 -12.93 15.77 32.99
C PHE A 195 -13.85 14.75 33.64
N VAL A 196 -14.82 15.23 34.43
CA VAL A 196 -15.86 14.39 35.03
C VAL A 196 -17.22 15.00 34.79
N PHE A 197 -18.20 14.16 34.49
CA PHE A 197 -19.58 14.58 34.32
C PHE A 197 -20.52 13.68 35.12
N PRO A 198 -21.29 14.23 36.07
CA PRO A 198 -22.23 13.45 36.87
C PRO A 198 -23.39 12.90 36.02
N GLN A 199 -23.81 11.67 36.31
CA GLN A 199 -25.02 11.05 35.72
C GLN A 199 -26.19 11.00 36.72
N ASP A 200 -25.94 11.39 37.97
CA ASP A 200 -26.91 11.58 39.05
C ASP A 200 -26.95 13.08 39.45
N ASP A 201 -27.88 13.45 40.34
CA ASP A 201 -27.94 14.79 40.94
C ASP A 201 -26.74 15.03 41.88
N ALA A 202 -25.60 15.43 41.30
CA ALA A 202 -24.35 15.65 41.99
C ALA A 202 -23.51 16.73 41.31
N ALA A 203 -22.84 17.57 42.09
CA ALA A 203 -21.81 18.49 41.63
C ALA A 203 -20.43 17.90 41.94
N LEU A 204 -19.64 17.58 40.92
CA LEU A 204 -18.35 16.90 41.04
C LEU A 204 -17.20 17.82 40.64
N TYR A 205 -16.03 17.59 41.24
CA TYR A 205 -14.76 18.10 40.75
C TYR A 205 -13.72 16.99 40.79
N ALA A 206 -12.70 17.10 39.94
CA ALA A 206 -11.65 16.10 39.85
C ALA A 206 -10.28 16.73 39.63
N PHE A 207 -9.24 16.01 40.05
CA PHE A 207 -7.85 16.39 39.90
C PHE A 207 -6.96 15.15 39.89
N ILE A 208 -5.70 15.34 39.48
CA ILE A 208 -4.65 14.33 39.57
C ILE A 208 -3.74 14.70 40.74
N ASP A 209 -3.46 13.73 41.61
CA ASP A 209 -2.51 13.85 42.72
C ASP A 209 -1.52 12.67 42.67
N GLY A 210 -0.33 12.92 42.12
CA GLY A 210 0.62 11.88 41.79
C GLY A 210 0.04 10.88 40.78
N SER A 211 -0.06 9.61 41.16
CA SER A 211 -0.71 8.57 40.33
C SER A 211 -2.23 8.50 40.52
N LYS A 212 -2.80 9.29 41.44
CA LYS A 212 -4.20 9.15 41.82
C LYS A 212 -5.06 10.10 41.00
N PHE A 213 -6.02 9.53 40.29
CA PHE A 213 -7.18 10.26 39.78
C PHE A 213 -8.23 10.34 40.89
N VAL A 214 -8.49 11.55 41.37
CA VAL A 214 -9.38 11.81 42.51
C VAL A 214 -10.61 12.55 42.03
N VAL A 215 -11.80 12.03 42.37
CA VAL A 215 -13.09 12.65 42.09
C VAL A 215 -13.81 12.86 43.41
N LYS A 216 -14.31 14.07 43.65
CA LYS A 216 -14.98 14.43 44.91
C LYS A 216 -16.34 15.05 44.66
N LEU A 217 -17.27 14.72 45.55
CA LEU A 217 -18.58 15.33 45.65
C LEU A 217 -18.47 16.67 46.35
N ARG A 218 -18.83 17.73 45.64
CA ARG A 218 -19.06 19.05 46.23
C ARG A 218 -20.43 19.06 46.92
N GLU A 219 -21.49 18.79 46.15
CA GLU A 219 -22.89 18.87 46.58
C GLU A 219 -23.72 17.78 45.88
N GLY A 220 -24.86 17.39 46.48
CA GLY A 220 -25.80 16.42 45.90
C GLY A 220 -25.67 15.00 46.45
N LYS A 221 -26.05 14.02 45.64
CA LYS A 221 -26.21 12.60 46.00
C LYS A 221 -24.86 11.91 46.19
N GLU A 222 -24.69 11.29 47.35
CA GLU A 222 -23.57 10.37 47.60
C GLU A 222 -23.67 9.12 46.73
N ASN A 223 -22.52 8.50 46.44
CA ASN A 223 -22.45 7.34 45.56
C ASN A 223 -22.98 7.62 44.14
N ALA A 224 -22.91 8.87 43.67
CA ALA A 224 -23.30 9.26 42.33
C ALA A 224 -22.46 8.54 41.26
N LYS A 225 -23.13 8.09 40.20
CA LYS A 225 -22.48 7.65 38.96
C LYS A 225 -21.99 8.86 38.18
N PHE A 226 -20.88 8.69 37.47
CA PHE A 226 -20.32 9.71 36.60
C PHE A 226 -19.54 9.09 35.45
N SER A 227 -19.47 9.81 34.34
CA SER A 227 -18.50 9.53 33.29
C SER A 227 -17.25 10.36 33.52
N PHE A 228 -16.11 9.85 33.08
CA PHE A 228 -14.85 10.56 33.09
C PHE A 228 -14.16 10.48 31.74
N ARG A 229 -13.31 11.47 31.48
CA ARG A 229 -12.40 11.51 30.35
C ARG A 229 -11.06 12.02 30.87
N LEU A 230 -10.00 11.25 30.65
CA LEU A 230 -8.64 11.68 30.93
C LEU A 230 -7.92 11.91 29.60
N ILE A 231 -7.27 13.06 29.46
CA ILE A 231 -6.45 13.39 28.29
C ILE A 231 -5.04 13.70 28.76
N GLY A 232 -4.04 13.09 28.15
CA GLY A 232 -2.62 13.34 28.42
C GLY A 232 -1.81 13.51 27.14
N THR A 233 -0.71 14.24 27.22
CA THR A 233 0.29 14.31 26.12
C THR A 233 1.10 13.03 26.13
N ARG A 234 1.34 12.43 24.97
CA ARG A 234 2.18 11.21 24.90
C ARG A 234 3.64 11.50 25.31
N LEU A 235 4.28 10.54 25.98
CA LEU A 235 5.65 10.65 26.45
C LEU A 235 6.67 10.89 25.33
N ASP A 236 6.49 10.26 24.17
CA ASP A 236 7.38 10.44 23.02
C ASP A 236 7.25 11.81 22.34
N HIS A 237 6.13 12.51 22.58
CA HIS A 237 5.90 13.86 22.08
C HIS A 237 6.26 14.96 23.07
N SER A 238 6.30 14.67 24.38
CA SER A 238 6.55 15.68 25.42
C SER A 238 7.89 16.42 25.23
N GLN A 239 8.87 15.76 24.58
CA GLN A 239 10.19 16.30 24.24
C GLN A 239 10.17 17.26 23.04
N ASN A 240 9.18 17.17 22.14
CA ASN A 240 9.08 18.01 20.95
C ASN A 240 7.62 18.47 20.75
N LYS A 241 7.29 19.59 21.40
CA LYS A 241 5.93 20.16 21.47
C LYS A 241 5.52 20.95 20.21
N SER A 242 6.25 20.82 19.10
CA SER A 242 5.90 21.49 17.85
C SER A 242 4.79 20.74 17.12
N ASN A 243 3.73 21.45 16.74
CA ASN A 243 2.66 20.94 15.89
C ASN A 243 2.90 21.23 14.40
N LEU A 244 4.07 21.77 14.04
CA LEU A 244 4.42 22.01 12.64
C LEU A 244 4.71 20.69 11.93
N HIS A 245 4.22 20.56 10.70
CA HIS A 245 4.64 19.45 9.85
C HIS A 245 6.16 19.55 9.61
N PRO A 246 6.93 18.45 9.75
CA PRO A 246 8.38 18.48 9.60
C PRO A 246 8.82 18.90 8.19
N THR A 247 7.96 18.70 7.19
CA THR A 247 8.17 19.14 5.80
C THR A 247 7.00 20.00 5.35
N GLN A 248 7.25 21.16 4.73
CA GLN A 248 6.15 22.07 4.34
C GLN A 248 5.68 21.85 2.88
N ASP A 249 5.99 20.67 2.31
CA ASP A 249 5.82 20.30 0.91
C ASP A 249 4.81 19.17 0.67
N SER A 250 3.99 18.82 1.67
CA SER A 250 2.97 17.78 1.52
C SER A 250 1.99 18.15 0.41
N GLN A 251 1.79 17.25 -0.55
CA GLN A 251 0.77 17.40 -1.60
C GLN A 251 -0.64 17.02 -1.11
N ILE A 252 -0.72 16.32 0.03
CA ILE A 252 -1.99 15.87 0.62
C ILE A 252 -2.22 16.69 1.88
N PHE A 253 -3.19 17.61 1.82
CA PHE A 253 -3.64 18.43 2.94
C PHE A 253 -5.08 18.93 2.69
N ILE A 254 -5.72 19.41 3.75
CA ILE A 254 -6.99 20.13 3.68
C ILE A 254 -6.68 21.62 3.84
N ASP A 255 -6.99 22.42 2.82
CA ASP A 255 -6.82 23.87 2.85
C ASP A 255 -7.97 24.53 3.63
N ILE A 256 -7.72 24.82 4.90
CA ILE A 256 -8.71 25.42 5.81
C ILE A 256 -9.07 26.85 5.36
N ASP A 257 -8.15 27.60 4.77
CA ASP A 257 -8.41 28.97 4.36
C ASP A 257 -9.25 29.01 3.07
N ALA A 258 -9.03 28.09 2.14
CA ALA A 258 -9.90 27.90 0.98
C ALA A 258 -11.33 27.50 1.41
N LEU A 259 -11.47 26.60 2.39
CA LEU A 259 -12.79 26.20 2.91
C LEU A 259 -13.53 27.35 3.61
N ARG A 260 -12.81 28.21 4.35
CA ARG A 260 -13.38 29.39 5.01
C ARG A 260 -13.88 30.46 4.04
N GLN A 261 -13.31 30.53 2.84
CA GLN A 261 -13.71 31.47 1.79
C GLN A 261 -14.91 30.98 0.95
N GLY A 262 -15.42 29.77 1.22
CA GLY A 262 -16.65 29.26 0.60
C GLY A 262 -17.86 30.17 0.86
N PRO A 263 -18.93 30.08 0.04
CA PRO A 263 -20.06 30.98 0.14
C PRO A 263 -20.65 30.94 1.54
N LEU A 264 -20.74 32.12 2.18
CA LEU A 264 -21.51 32.31 3.41
C LEU A 264 -22.95 31.89 3.11
N VAL A 265 -23.35 30.70 3.58
CA VAL A 265 -24.75 30.32 3.63
C VAL A 265 -25.39 31.26 4.65
N LYS A 266 -26.04 32.31 4.14
CA LYS A 266 -26.97 33.16 4.89
C LYS A 266 -28.29 32.45 5.06
#